data_AF-A0A9Q1AYH7-F1
#
_entry.id   AF-A0A9Q1AYH7-F1
#
_cell.length_a   1.000
_cell.length_b   1.000
_cell.length_c   1.000
_cell.angle_alpha   90.00
_cell.angle_beta   90.00
_cell.angle_gamma   90.00
#
_symmetry.space_group_name_H-M   'P 1'
#
loop_
_entity.id
_entity.type
_entity.pdbx_description
1 polymer ?
#
loop_
_entity_poly.entity_id
_entity_poly.type
_entity_poly.pdbx_seq_one_letter_code
_entity_poly.pdbx_strand_id
1 'polypeptide(L)'
;MYKSAKGTSQAGGRHTFQRSLPAQVTVQSPPNFTQHVREQSLVTNQLSRRLVCTYQLYSQTSGKHVQILDKKINAMAEDGDAYAKLIVETDTFGSQVRIKGAETGFYICMNKKGKLIGKSNGKGKGCVFTEIVLENNHTALQNAKYEGWYMAFN
;
A
#
# COMPACT_ATOMS: atom_id res chain seq x y z
N MET A 1 -54.04 -12.99 -7.33
CA MET A 1 -54.57 -14.27 -7.85
C MET A 1 -53.85 -15.41 -7.17
N TYR A 2 -54.49 -16.05 -6.19
CA TYR A 2 -53.98 -17.26 -5.56
C TYR A 2 -54.47 -18.46 -6.37
N LYS A 3 -53.56 -19.33 -6.82
CA LYS A 3 -53.92 -20.69 -7.24
C LYS A 3 -53.41 -21.68 -6.21
N SER A 4 -54.37 -22.27 -5.52
CA SER A 4 -54.24 -23.41 -4.62
C SER A 4 -53.90 -24.67 -5.42
N ALA A 5 -52.90 -25.44 -5.00
CA ALA A 5 -52.61 -26.76 -5.54
C ALA A 5 -52.87 -27.82 -4.46
N LYS A 6 -53.67 -28.80 -4.85
CA LYS A 6 -54.29 -29.85 -4.03
C LYS A 6 -53.24 -30.78 -3.40
N GLY A 7 -53.47 -31.13 -2.14
CA GLY A 7 -52.80 -32.24 -1.49
C GLY A 7 -53.33 -33.59 -2.00
N THR A 8 -52.40 -34.51 -2.23
CA THR A 8 -52.67 -35.95 -2.34
C THR A 8 -51.81 -36.67 -1.32
N SER A 9 -52.51 -37.29 -0.36
CA SER A 9 -51.96 -38.16 0.67
C SER A 9 -51.52 -39.49 0.07
N GLN A 10 -50.26 -39.90 0.31
CA GLN A 10 -49.87 -41.31 0.24
C GLN A 10 -48.97 -41.68 1.42
N ALA A 11 -49.55 -42.52 2.28
CA ALA A 11 -49.00 -43.68 2.98
C ALA A 11 -47.51 -43.67 3.43
N GLY A 12 -47.34 -43.60 4.76
CA GLY A 12 -46.68 -44.65 5.54
C GLY A 12 -45.27 -45.07 5.15
N GLY A 13 -44.27 -44.24 5.50
CA GLY A 13 -42.87 -44.64 5.58
C GLY A 13 -42.27 -44.26 6.92
N ARG A 14 -41.63 -45.20 7.63
CA ARG A 14 -40.88 -44.94 8.87
C ARG A 14 -39.66 -44.07 8.51
N HIS A 15 -39.80 -42.75 8.58
CA HIS A 15 -38.67 -41.84 8.46
C HIS A 15 -37.80 -41.97 9.71
N THR A 16 -36.70 -42.72 9.63
CA THR A 16 -35.60 -42.58 10.57
C THR A 16 -35.00 -41.20 10.37
N PHE A 17 -35.30 -40.29 11.29
CA PHE A 17 -34.68 -38.97 11.35
C PHE A 17 -33.21 -39.16 11.74
N GLN A 18 -32.33 -39.33 10.76
CA GLN A 18 -30.90 -39.37 11.01
C GLN A 18 -30.48 -37.95 11.39
N ARG A 19 -30.37 -37.72 12.71
CA ARG A 19 -29.85 -36.48 13.28
C ARG A 19 -28.45 -36.28 12.71
N SER A 20 -28.30 -35.43 11.70
CA SER A 20 -26.99 -34.96 11.29
C SER A 20 -26.40 -34.21 12.47
N LEU A 21 -25.30 -34.72 13.01
CA LEU A 21 -24.49 -34.00 14.00
C LEU A 21 -24.15 -32.62 13.41
N PRO A 22 -24.34 -31.52 14.15
CA PRO A 22 -23.86 -30.23 13.67
C PRO A 22 -22.36 -30.36 13.42
N ALA A 23 -21.92 -30.03 12.21
CA ALA A 23 -20.50 -29.92 11.91
C ALA A 23 -19.93 -28.89 12.90
N GLN A 24 -19.09 -29.34 13.82
CA GLN A 24 -18.36 -28.44 14.70
C GLN A 24 -17.42 -27.62 13.83
N VAL A 25 -17.79 -26.38 13.53
CA VAL A 25 -16.85 -25.39 13.01
C VAL A 25 -15.90 -25.10 14.16
N THR A 26 -14.80 -25.84 14.23
CA THR A 26 -13.70 -25.49 15.13
C THR A 26 -13.18 -24.13 14.71
N VAL A 27 -13.43 -23.11 15.53
CA VAL A 27 -12.81 -21.79 15.40
C VAL A 27 -11.31 -22.01 15.60
N GLN A 28 -10.57 -22.15 14.51
CA GLN A 28 -9.12 -22.18 14.58
C GLN A 28 -8.64 -20.80 15.02
N SER A 29 -7.61 -20.78 15.86
CA SER A 29 -6.94 -19.53 16.20
C SER A 29 -6.41 -18.88 14.92
N PRO A 30 -6.48 -17.54 14.79
CA PRO A 30 -5.95 -16.87 13.63
C PRO A 30 -4.46 -17.23 13.42
N PRO A 31 -4.03 -17.50 12.18
CA PRO A 31 -2.63 -17.75 11.88
C PRO A 31 -1.76 -16.55 12.28
N ASN A 32 -0.58 -16.82 12.85
CA ASN A 32 0.40 -15.80 13.17
C ASN A 32 1.31 -15.54 11.97
N PHE A 33 1.15 -14.38 11.33
CA PHE A 33 1.95 -13.99 10.17
C PHE A 33 3.21 -13.19 10.49
N THR A 34 3.55 -12.99 11.77
CA THR A 34 4.64 -12.08 12.19
C THR A 34 5.97 -12.42 11.53
N GLN A 35 6.34 -13.71 11.52
CA GLN A 35 7.59 -14.15 10.90
C GLN A 35 7.58 -13.94 9.38
N HIS A 36 6.49 -14.33 8.71
CA HIS A 36 6.31 -14.14 7.27
C HIS A 36 6.45 -12.66 6.87
N VAL A 37 5.77 -11.76 7.59
CA VAL A 37 5.83 -10.32 7.32
C VAL A 37 7.25 -9.79 7.50
N ARG A 38 7.96 -10.19 8.57
CA ARG A 38 9.36 -9.77 8.82
C ARG A 38 10.27 -10.19 7.66
N GLU A 39 10.20 -11.44 7.24
CA GLU A 39 11.04 -11.98 6.16
C GLU A 39 10.75 -11.28 4.83
N GLN A 40 9.48 -11.12 4.48
CA GLN A 40 9.08 -10.47 3.22
C GLN A 40 9.34 -8.95 3.21
N SER A 41 9.43 -8.29 4.37
CA SER A 41 9.73 -6.84 4.46
C SER A 41 11.17 -6.49 4.05
N LEU A 42 12.08 -7.47 4.01
CA LEU A 42 13.50 -7.22 3.72
C LEU A 42 13.77 -6.97 2.24
N VAL A 43 12.90 -7.51 1.37
CA VAL A 43 13.08 -7.52 -0.09
C VAL A 43 11.84 -6.98 -0.79
N THR A 44 12.01 -6.50 -2.03
CA THR A 44 10.87 -6.11 -2.86
C THR A 44 9.98 -7.31 -3.15
N ASN A 45 8.68 -7.17 -2.94
CA ASN A 45 7.72 -8.23 -3.23
C ASN A 45 7.49 -8.32 -4.75
N GLN A 46 7.96 -9.42 -5.35
CA GLN A 46 7.83 -9.68 -6.79
C GLN A 46 6.68 -10.65 -7.13
N LEU A 47 6.10 -11.30 -6.11
CA LEU A 47 5.11 -12.37 -6.29
C LEU A 47 3.69 -11.86 -6.20
N SER A 48 3.46 -10.77 -5.46
CA SER A 48 2.16 -10.14 -5.31
C SER A 48 2.00 -8.94 -6.24
N ARG A 49 0.76 -8.68 -6.66
CA ARG A 49 0.41 -7.40 -7.28
C ARG A 49 0.67 -6.27 -6.27
N ARG A 50 1.51 -5.32 -6.64
CA ARG A 50 1.82 -4.16 -5.81
C ARG A 50 0.70 -3.13 -5.88
N LEU A 51 0.33 -2.56 -4.74
CA LEU A 51 -0.66 -1.49 -4.68
C LEU A 51 -0.05 -0.23 -5.28
N VAL A 52 -0.84 0.49 -6.08
CA VAL A 52 -0.47 1.76 -6.68
C VAL A 52 -1.52 2.80 -6.32
N CYS A 53 -1.08 3.91 -5.75
CA CYS A 53 -1.90 5.07 -5.43
C CYS A 53 -1.38 6.29 -6.22
N THR A 54 -2.22 7.30 -6.37
CA THR A 54 -1.82 8.57 -7.01
C THR A 54 -2.27 9.72 -6.14
N TYR A 55 -1.32 10.56 -5.72
CA TYR A 55 -1.57 11.71 -4.85
C TYR A 55 -0.47 12.77 -5.03
N GLN A 56 -0.63 13.91 -4.35
CA GLN A 56 0.40 14.95 -4.23
C GLN A 56 0.96 14.92 -2.79
N LEU A 57 2.25 15.20 -2.62
CA LEU A 57 2.85 15.36 -1.30
C LEU A 57 2.96 16.84 -0.96
N TYR A 58 2.24 17.29 0.05
CA TYR A 58 2.32 18.66 0.56
C TYR A 58 3.45 18.78 1.59
N SER A 59 4.31 19.78 1.43
CA SER A 59 5.37 20.10 2.38
C SER A 59 4.93 21.25 3.28
N GLN A 60 4.80 20.96 4.57
CA GLN A 60 4.38 21.94 5.57
C GLN A 60 5.33 23.15 5.64
N THR A 61 6.64 22.95 5.51
CA THR A 61 7.63 24.03 5.60
C THR A 61 7.48 25.04 4.47
N SER A 62 7.33 24.55 3.23
CA SER A 62 7.25 25.39 2.04
C SER A 62 5.83 25.90 1.73
N GLY A 63 4.80 25.25 2.28
CA GLY A 63 3.40 25.54 1.93
C GLY A 63 3.00 25.13 0.49
N LYS A 64 3.74 24.19 -0.11
CA LYS A 64 3.67 23.83 -1.54
C LYS A 64 3.85 22.32 -1.74
N HIS A 65 3.65 21.84 -2.96
CA HIS A 65 3.70 20.43 -3.30
C HIS A 65 5.06 19.99 -3.84
N VAL A 66 5.45 18.76 -3.49
CA VAL A 66 6.63 18.08 -4.01
C VAL A 66 6.44 17.82 -5.49
N GLN A 67 7.41 18.25 -6.30
CA GLN A 67 7.42 18.05 -7.74
C GLN A 67 8.76 17.52 -8.23
N ILE A 68 8.73 16.92 -9.42
CA ILE A 68 9.92 16.46 -10.11
C ILE A 68 10.02 17.19 -11.45
N LEU A 69 11.01 18.09 -11.56
CA LEU A 69 11.31 18.82 -12.79
C LEU A 69 12.63 18.30 -13.36
N ASP A 70 12.56 17.64 -14.52
CA ASP A 70 13.63 16.79 -15.03
C ASP A 70 14.12 15.82 -13.93
N LYS A 71 15.34 16.00 -13.41
CA LYS A 71 15.93 15.17 -12.35
C LYS A 71 16.00 15.88 -10.99
N LYS A 72 15.45 17.08 -10.88
CA LYS A 72 15.46 17.89 -9.66
C LYS A 72 14.14 17.70 -8.91
N ILE A 73 14.24 17.54 -7.60
CA ILE A 73 13.09 17.47 -6.71
C ILE A 73 13.11 18.70 -5.82
N ASN A 74 11.96 19.36 -5.69
CA ASN A 74 11.72 20.46 -4.76
C ASN A 74 10.25 20.43 -4.32
N ALA A 75 9.87 21.28 -3.37
CA ALA A 75 8.49 21.45 -2.92
C ALA A 75 8.03 22.88 -3.20
N MET A 76 7.82 23.22 -4.47
CA MET A 76 7.42 24.57 -4.89
C MET A 76 6.22 24.58 -5.83
N ALA A 77 5.63 23.41 -6.13
CA ALA A 77 4.47 23.34 -7.01
C ALA A 77 3.20 23.85 -6.35
N GLU A 78 2.33 24.46 -7.14
CA GLU A 78 0.95 24.74 -6.75
C GLU A 78 0.13 23.44 -6.68
N ASP A 79 -0.99 23.50 -5.98
CA ASP A 79 -1.95 22.40 -5.99
C ASP A 79 -2.45 22.12 -7.42
N GLY A 80 -2.40 20.85 -7.82
CA GLY A 80 -2.88 20.39 -9.12
C GLY A 80 -1.84 20.51 -10.25
N ASP A 81 -0.62 20.95 -9.97
CA ASP A 81 0.47 20.96 -10.96
C ASP A 81 0.73 19.53 -11.49
N ALA A 82 0.86 19.41 -12.82
CA ALA A 82 1.11 18.12 -13.48
C ALA A 82 2.39 17.43 -12.97
N TYR A 83 3.44 18.22 -12.67
CA TYR A 83 4.71 17.72 -12.15
C TYR A 83 4.69 17.38 -10.66
N ALA A 84 3.63 17.77 -9.94
CA ALA A 84 3.38 17.40 -8.55
C ALA A 84 2.57 16.10 -8.39
N LYS A 85 2.02 15.57 -9.49
CA LYS A 85 1.29 14.29 -9.47
C LYS A 85 2.26 13.12 -9.28
N LEU A 86 2.15 12.42 -8.16
CA LEU A 86 3.00 11.30 -7.81
C LEU A 86 2.25 9.98 -7.89
N ILE A 87 2.88 8.99 -8.53
CA ILE A 87 2.48 7.59 -8.52
C ILE A 87 3.29 6.92 -7.42
N VAL A 88 2.60 6.40 -6.41
CA VAL A 88 3.22 5.76 -5.25
C VAL A 88 2.87 4.28 -5.26
N GLU A 89 3.88 3.45 -5.44
CA GLU A 89 3.76 2.00 -5.53
C GLU A 89 4.37 1.34 -4.29
N THR A 90 3.64 0.45 -3.64
CA THR A 90 4.16 -0.33 -2.52
C THR A 90 5.30 -1.24 -2.97
N ASP A 91 6.46 -1.19 -2.30
CA ASP A 91 7.60 -2.08 -2.55
C ASP A 91 7.42 -3.44 -1.85
N THR A 92 7.02 -3.40 -0.58
CA THR A 92 6.72 -4.57 0.28
C THR A 92 5.98 -4.09 1.55
N PHE A 93 5.84 -4.95 2.56
CA PHE A 93 5.25 -4.62 3.85
C PHE A 93 5.97 -3.49 4.61
N GLY A 94 5.33 -3.00 5.68
CA GLY A 94 5.85 -1.94 6.53
C GLY A 94 5.79 -0.57 5.86
N SER A 95 4.78 -0.33 5.02
CA SER A 95 4.59 0.94 4.30
C SER A 95 5.81 1.38 3.49
N GLN A 96 6.60 0.42 3.00
CA GLN A 96 7.71 0.68 2.09
C GLN A 96 7.16 0.95 0.69
N VAL A 97 7.50 2.10 0.12
CA VAL A 97 6.96 2.59 -1.15
C VAL A 97 8.05 3.14 -2.07
N ARG A 98 7.75 3.17 -3.37
CA ARG A 98 8.49 3.87 -4.40
C ARG A 98 7.64 5.01 -4.94
N ILE A 99 8.23 6.19 -5.03
CA ILE A 99 7.55 7.41 -5.45
C ILE A 99 8.07 7.82 -6.82
N LYS A 100 7.18 7.91 -7.80
CA LYS A 100 7.48 8.23 -9.19
C LYS A 100 6.66 9.43 -9.65
N GLY A 101 7.29 10.40 -10.31
CA GLY A 101 6.56 11.49 -10.98
C GLY A 101 5.74 10.94 -12.13
N ALA A 102 4.43 11.24 -12.15
CA ALA A 102 3.55 10.81 -13.23
C ALA A 102 3.99 11.42 -14.57
N GLU A 103 4.30 12.71 -14.57
CA GLU A 103 4.66 13.47 -15.76
C GLU A 103 6.05 13.09 -16.30
N THR A 104 7.07 13.06 -15.45
CA THR A 104 8.46 12.83 -15.89
C THR A 104 8.86 11.35 -15.96
N GLY A 105 8.13 10.48 -15.26
CA GLY A 105 8.49 9.08 -15.10
C GLY A 105 9.73 8.83 -14.24
N PHE A 106 10.31 9.84 -13.59
CA PHE A 106 11.44 9.65 -12.70
C PHE A 106 11.03 9.26 -11.28
N TYR A 107 11.80 8.38 -10.67
CA TYR A 107 11.68 8.03 -9.27
C TYR A 107 12.40 9.05 -8.38
N ILE A 108 11.77 9.41 -7.27
CA ILE A 108 12.46 10.11 -6.18
C ILE A 108 13.37 9.11 -5.49
N CYS A 109 14.66 9.42 -5.44
CA CYS A 109 15.66 8.60 -4.76
C CYS A 109 16.56 9.49 -3.92
N MET A 110 17.18 8.92 -2.90
CA MET A 110 18.21 9.58 -2.11
C MET A 110 19.59 9.02 -2.49
N ASN A 111 20.58 9.91 -2.60
CA ASN A 111 21.96 9.50 -2.82
C ASN A 111 22.76 9.43 -1.50
N LYS A 112 24.00 8.97 -1.57
CA LYS A 112 24.90 8.83 -0.40
C LYS A 112 25.24 10.14 0.34
N LYS A 113 24.87 11.30 -0.21
CA LYS A 113 25.05 12.62 0.39
C LYS A 113 23.75 13.18 1.00
N GLY A 114 22.65 12.43 0.96
CA GLY A 114 21.35 12.81 1.51
C GLY A 114 20.51 13.63 0.55
N LYS A 115 21.04 13.91 -0.65
CA LYS A 115 20.35 14.70 -1.65
C LYS A 115 19.31 13.84 -2.37
N LEU A 116 18.10 14.38 -2.48
CA LEU A 116 17.05 13.86 -3.35
C LEU A 116 17.42 14.06 -4.83
N ILE A 117 17.32 13.01 -5.63
CA ILE A 117 17.65 12.98 -7.05
C ILE A 117 16.61 12.18 -7.84
N GLY A 118 16.30 12.64 -9.06
CA GLY A 118 15.43 11.92 -9.98
C GLY A 118 16.22 10.84 -10.72
N LYS A 119 15.71 9.60 -10.73
CA LYS A 119 16.31 8.48 -11.48
C LYS A 119 15.29 7.80 -12.38
N SER A 120 15.68 7.42 -13.60
CA SER A 120 14.85 6.61 -14.49
C SER A 120 14.69 5.18 -13.98
N ASN A 121 15.77 4.61 -13.42
CA ASN A 121 15.74 3.29 -12.78
C ASN A 121 15.55 3.41 -11.26
N GLY A 122 14.35 3.07 -10.81
CA GLY A 122 13.94 3.07 -9.40
C GLY A 122 14.20 1.76 -8.64
N LYS A 123 14.84 0.73 -9.20
CA LYS A 123 14.97 -0.60 -8.55
C LYS A 123 15.79 -0.60 -7.25
N GLY A 124 16.66 0.39 -7.04
CA GLY A 124 17.54 0.43 -5.87
C GLY A 124 16.80 0.73 -4.56
N LYS A 125 17.30 0.20 -3.43
CA LYS A 125 16.81 0.54 -2.07
C LYS A 125 16.88 2.04 -1.75
N GLY A 126 17.80 2.79 -2.36
CA GLY A 126 17.84 4.25 -2.22
C GLY A 126 16.62 4.99 -2.82
N CYS A 127 15.76 4.28 -3.57
CA CYS A 127 14.50 4.78 -4.11
C CYS A 127 13.27 4.20 -3.37
N VAL A 128 13.49 3.55 -2.22
CA VAL A 128 12.42 3.08 -1.33
C VAL A 128 12.36 4.02 -0.13
N PHE A 129 11.15 4.41 0.25
CA PHE A 129 10.88 5.15 1.48
C PHE A 129 9.86 4.40 2.32
N THR A 130 10.00 4.48 3.64
CA THR A 130 8.97 4.07 4.59
C THR A 130 8.08 5.27 4.87
N GLU A 131 6.79 5.15 4.59
CA GLU A 131 5.77 6.13 4.96
C GLU A 131 5.39 5.94 6.44
N ILE A 132 5.59 6.99 7.23
CA ILE A 132 5.40 7.00 8.67
C ILE A 132 4.36 8.06 9.01
N VAL A 133 3.31 7.67 9.73
CA VAL A 133 2.40 8.61 10.37
C VAL A 133 3.00 8.99 11.71
N LEU A 134 3.40 10.24 11.85
CA LEU A 134 3.96 10.80 13.07
C LEU A 134 2.87 11.05 14.13
N GLU A 135 3.26 11.21 15.38
CA GLU A 135 2.35 11.49 16.51
C GLU A 135 1.55 12.79 16.34
N ASN A 136 2.08 13.74 15.57
CA ASN A 136 1.39 14.98 15.20
C ASN A 136 0.50 14.84 13.94
N ASN A 137 0.21 13.60 13.53
CA ASN A 137 -0.58 13.22 12.35
C ASN A 137 0.01 13.66 11.01
N HIS A 138 1.26 14.11 10.97
CA HIS A 138 1.94 14.42 9.72
C HIS A 138 2.62 13.17 9.14
N THR A 139 2.82 13.18 7.83
CA THR A 139 3.54 12.10 7.15
C THR A 139 5.03 12.41 7.08
N ALA A 140 5.86 11.44 7.47
CA ALA A 140 7.30 11.44 7.22
C ALA A 140 7.66 10.32 6.24
N LEU A 141 8.69 10.57 5.42
CA LEU A 141 9.21 9.60 4.46
C LEU A 141 10.68 9.33 4.77
N GLN A 142 10.97 8.21 5.43
CA GLN A 142 12.34 7.80 5.77
C GLN A 142 12.92 6.95 4.65
N ASN A 143 14.16 7.18 4.23
CA ASN A 143 14.78 6.37 3.19
C ASN A 143 15.14 4.96 3.70
N ALA A 144 14.75 3.91 2.96
CA ALA A 144 14.98 2.53 3.41
C ALA A 144 16.44 2.05 3.24
N LYS A 145 17.30 2.80 2.55
CA LYS A 145 18.75 2.50 2.46
C LYS A 145 19.55 3.26 3.52
N TYR A 146 19.16 4.49 3.80
CA TYR A 146 19.87 5.40 4.68
C TYR A 146 19.02 5.66 5.92
N GLU A 147 19.17 4.78 6.92
CA GLU A 147 18.42 4.88 8.17
C GLU A 147 18.66 6.25 8.83
N GLY A 148 17.59 6.81 9.41
CA GLY A 148 17.59 8.15 10.00
C GLY A 148 17.54 9.30 8.99
N TRP A 149 17.56 9.05 7.68
CA TRP A 149 17.49 10.10 6.67
C TRP A 149 16.08 10.22 6.09
N TYR A 150 15.57 11.44 6.09
CA TYR A 150 14.19 11.75 5.70
C TYR A 150 14.14 12.61 4.46
N MET A 151 13.05 12.47 3.68
CA MET A 151 12.68 13.46 2.69
C MET A 151 12.33 14.76 3.41
N ALA A 152 13.01 15.85 3.06
CA ALA A 152 12.79 17.16 3.66
C ALA A 152 13.05 18.28 2.63
N PHE A 153 12.38 19.41 2.86
CA PHE A 153 12.49 20.62 2.05
C PHE A 153 12.55 21.85 2.97
N ASN A 154 13.16 22.91 2.46
CA ASN A 154 13.18 24.22 3.10
C ASN A 154 11.96 25.03 2.70
#